data_AF-A0A0T6AE31-F1
#
_entry.id   AF-A0A0T6AE31-F1
#
_cell.length_a   1.000
_cell.length_b   1.000
_cell.length_c   1.000
_cell.angle_alpha   90.00
_cell.angle_beta   90.00
_cell.angle_gamma   90.00
#
_symmetry.space_group_name_H-M   'P 1'
#
loop_
_entity.id
_entity.type
_entity.pdbx_description
1 polymer ?
#
loop_
_entity_poly.entity_id
_entity_poly.type
_entity_poly.pdbx_seq_one_letter_code
_entity_poly.pdbx_strand_id
1 'polypeptide(L)'
;MRKRPNPEKIDDENPEWTAEDFRRARPAFDVLPPELVETIKKRRQGQRGPQRMPVKAKVTLRLDRGVLEYFKTTGKGWQTRINEALKRLISDRKAS
;
A
#
# COMPACT_ATOMS: atom_id res chain seq x y z
N MET A 1 -1.79 -2.49 -17.15
CA MET A 1 -3.14 -3.09 -17.23
C MET A 1 -4.17 -2.00 -16.95
N ARG A 2 -5.04 -1.67 -17.91
CA ARG A 2 -6.22 -0.82 -17.68
C ARG A 2 -7.18 -1.60 -16.79
N LYS A 3 -7.38 -1.16 -15.54
CA LYS A 3 -8.38 -1.78 -14.65
C LYS A 3 -9.77 -1.48 -15.24
N ARG A 4 -10.54 -2.53 -15.53
CA ARG A 4 -11.97 -2.39 -15.86
C ARG A 4 -12.69 -1.85 -14.61
N PRO A 5 -13.64 -0.91 -14.73
CA PRO A 5 -14.45 -0.45 -13.60
C PRO A 5 -15.23 -1.64 -13.01
N ASN A 6 -15.40 -1.65 -11.68
CA ASN A 6 -16.23 -2.68 -11.01
C ASN A 6 -17.72 -2.34 -11.26
N PRO A 7 -18.52 -3.22 -11.88
CA PRO A 7 -19.93 -2.95 -12.21
C PRO A 7 -20.80 -2.62 -11.00
N GLU A 8 -20.49 -3.11 -9.80
CA GLU A 8 -21.24 -2.82 -8.57
C GLU A 8 -21.07 -1.39 -8.03
N LYS A 9 -20.25 -0.55 -8.69
CA LYS A 9 -20.01 0.85 -8.29
C LYS A 9 -20.58 1.87 -9.27
N ILE A 10 -21.34 1.42 -10.26
CA ILE A 10 -22.08 2.31 -11.16
C ILE A 10 -23.38 2.63 -10.45
N ASP A 11 -23.57 3.90 -10.12
CA ASP A 11 -24.78 4.41 -9.50
C ASP A 11 -25.70 4.90 -10.61
N ASP A 12 -26.75 4.11 -10.93
CA ASP A 12 -27.70 4.42 -12.00
C ASP A 12 -28.58 5.65 -11.68
N GLU A 13 -28.63 6.09 -10.42
CA GLU A 13 -29.36 7.30 -9.99
C GLU A 13 -28.52 8.57 -10.14
N ASN A 14 -27.20 8.44 -10.38
CA ASN A 14 -26.33 9.60 -10.56
C ASN A 14 -26.44 10.13 -12.01
N PRO A 15 -27.04 11.31 -12.22
CA PRO A 15 -27.22 11.84 -13.56
C PRO A 15 -25.88 12.15 -14.24
N GLU A 16 -25.86 11.99 -15.56
CA GLU A 16 -24.72 12.39 -16.38
C GLU A 16 -24.48 13.90 -16.26
N TRP A 17 -23.21 14.28 -16.13
CA TRP A 17 -22.83 15.69 -16.05
C TRP A 17 -22.97 16.35 -17.44
N THR A 18 -23.75 17.43 -17.49
CA THR A 18 -23.92 18.26 -18.69
C THR A 18 -22.85 19.34 -18.79
N ALA A 19 -22.72 19.96 -19.97
CA ALA A 19 -21.82 21.10 -20.17
C ALA A 19 -22.16 22.31 -19.27
N GLU A 20 -23.43 22.48 -18.89
CA GLU A 20 -23.85 23.50 -17.94
C GLU A 20 -23.31 23.22 -16.53
N ASP A 21 -23.33 21.95 -16.13
CA ASP A 21 -22.84 21.51 -14.81
C ASP A 21 -21.34 21.81 -14.66
N PHE A 22 -20.55 21.63 -15.72
CA PHE A 22 -19.14 22.02 -15.73
C PHE A 22 -18.95 23.54 -15.70
N ARG A 23 -19.83 24.30 -16.36
CA ARG A 23 -19.72 25.77 -16.39
C ARG A 23 -19.99 26.40 -15.02
N ARG A 24 -20.90 25.82 -14.23
CA ARG A 24 -21.20 26.25 -12.86
C ARG A 24 -20.27 25.67 -11.80
N ALA A 25 -19.39 24.74 -12.16
CA ALA A 25 -18.50 24.09 -11.21
C ALA A 25 -17.52 25.12 -10.60
N ARG A 26 -17.30 25.01 -9.29
CA ARG A 26 -16.39 25.87 -8.53
C ARG A 26 -15.29 25.03 -7.86
N PRO A 27 -14.09 25.59 -7.62
CA PRO A 27 -13.06 24.89 -6.86
C PRO A 27 -13.60 24.42 -5.51
N ALA A 28 -13.33 23.15 -5.16
CA ALA A 28 -13.86 22.54 -3.93
C ALA A 28 -13.51 23.34 -2.67
N PHE A 29 -12.32 23.94 -2.62
CA PHE A 29 -11.88 24.74 -1.48
C PHE A 29 -12.62 26.08 -1.32
N ASP A 30 -13.37 26.52 -2.33
CA ASP A 30 -14.17 27.76 -2.29
C ASP A 30 -15.62 27.55 -1.83
N VAL A 31 -16.06 26.28 -1.77
CA VAL A 31 -17.47 25.92 -1.50
C VAL A 31 -17.65 24.96 -0.34
N LEU A 32 -16.62 24.19 0.04
CA LEU A 32 -16.72 23.24 1.14
C LEU A 32 -16.63 23.96 2.51
N PRO A 33 -17.30 23.44 3.56
CA PRO A 33 -17.18 23.97 4.91
C PRO A 33 -15.72 23.99 5.41
N PRO A 34 -15.31 25.00 6.20
CA PRO A 34 -13.94 25.12 6.69
C PRO A 34 -13.44 23.88 7.45
N GLU A 35 -14.29 23.21 8.25
CA GLU A 35 -13.88 22.02 8.99
C GLU A 35 -13.51 20.87 8.04
N LEU A 36 -14.27 20.72 6.95
CA LEU A 36 -14.03 19.68 5.95
C LEU A 36 -12.75 19.98 5.15
N VAL A 37 -12.55 21.25 4.77
CA VAL A 37 -11.32 21.70 4.09
C VAL A 37 -10.08 21.34 4.91
N GLU A 38 -10.09 21.59 6.22
CA GLU A 38 -8.97 21.26 7.11
C GLU A 38 -8.73 19.77 7.26
N THR A 39 -9.77 18.92 7.15
CA THR A 39 -9.57 17.46 7.14
C THR A 39 -8.98 16.94 5.83
N ILE A 40 -9.37 17.52 4.69
CA ILE A 40 -8.91 17.12 3.36
C ILE A 40 -7.46 17.60 3.12
N LYS A 41 -7.14 18.84 3.51
CA LYS A 41 -5.77 19.39 3.41
C LYS A 41 -4.72 18.58 4.17
N LYS A 42 -5.11 17.87 5.24
CA LYS A 42 -4.20 17.04 6.06
C LYS A 42 -3.54 15.91 5.27
N ARG A 43 -4.02 15.57 4.06
CA ARG A 43 -3.42 14.52 3.22
C ARG A 43 -3.26 15.01 1.79
N ARG A 44 -2.02 15.04 1.30
CA ARG A 44 -1.77 15.28 -0.12
C ARG A 44 -2.33 14.12 -0.96
N GLN A 45 -2.83 14.41 -2.15
CA GLN A 45 -3.24 13.38 -3.10
C GLN A 45 -2.05 12.43 -3.35
N GLY A 46 -2.23 11.13 -3.08
CA GLY A 46 -1.16 10.12 -3.16
C GLY A 46 -0.34 9.91 -1.88
N GLN A 47 -0.58 10.68 -0.81
CA GLN A 47 0.07 10.46 0.48
C GLN A 47 -0.53 9.21 1.15
N ARG A 48 0.29 8.15 1.25
CA ARG A 48 -0.07 6.92 1.94
C ARG A 48 -0.29 7.26 3.43
N GLY A 49 -1.35 6.73 4.03
CA GLY A 49 -1.58 6.88 5.46
C GLY A 49 -0.39 6.38 6.29
N PRO A 50 -0.29 6.79 7.57
CA PRO A 50 0.83 6.41 8.43
C PRO A 50 1.05 4.89 8.37
N GLN A 51 2.27 4.51 8.04
CA GLN A 51 2.66 3.12 7.91
C GLN A 51 2.50 2.47 9.29
N ARG A 52 1.52 1.56 9.43
CA ARG A 52 1.32 0.78 10.66
C ARG A 52 2.54 -0.12 10.87
N MET A 53 3.53 0.38 11.61
CA MET A 53 4.78 -0.26 12.03
C MET A 53 5.82 -0.54 10.92
N PRO A 54 7.13 -0.40 11.21
CA PRO A 54 8.18 -0.82 10.28
C PRO A 54 8.20 -2.36 10.22
N VAL A 55 7.64 -2.91 9.14
CA VAL A 55 7.33 -4.34 9.05
C VAL A 55 8.58 -5.23 8.93
N LYS A 56 9.75 -4.67 8.55
CA LYS A 56 11.05 -5.36 8.44
C LYS A 56 12.20 -4.33 8.53
N ALA A 57 13.24 -4.62 9.30
CA ALA A 57 14.47 -3.81 9.27
C ALA A 57 15.37 -4.23 8.11
N LYS A 58 15.84 -3.28 7.30
CA LYS A 58 16.87 -3.54 6.29
C LYS A 58 18.22 -3.53 6.99
N VAL A 59 18.90 -4.66 6.99
CA VAL A 59 20.24 -4.80 7.57
C VAL A 59 21.22 -5.36 6.53
N THR A 60 22.48 -4.99 6.66
CA THR A 60 23.58 -5.61 5.89
C THR A 60 24.16 -6.74 6.72
N LEU A 61 23.98 -7.98 6.27
CA LEU A 61 24.47 -9.20 6.95
C LEU A 61 25.33 -10.00 5.97
N ARG A 62 26.45 -10.54 6.45
CA ARG A 62 27.24 -11.53 5.71
C ARG A 62 26.74 -12.92 6.07
N LEU A 63 26.49 -13.73 5.05
CA LEU A 63 26.07 -15.13 5.17
C LEU A 63 27.15 -16.03 4.56
N ASP A 64 27.24 -17.25 5.05
CA ASP A 64 28.05 -18.28 4.40
C ASP A 64 27.64 -18.48 2.93
N ARG A 65 28.62 -18.77 2.08
CA ARG A 65 28.40 -18.91 0.63
C ARG A 65 27.45 -20.07 0.32
N GLY A 66 27.57 -21.21 1.00
CA GLY A 66 26.70 -22.37 0.79
C GLY A 66 25.25 -22.07 1.15
N VAL A 67 25.04 -21.33 2.25
CA VAL A 67 23.69 -20.89 2.66
C VAL A 67 23.08 -19.95 1.61
N LEU A 68 23.85 -18.96 1.14
CA LEU A 68 23.36 -18.00 0.16
C LEU A 68 23.00 -18.68 -1.17
N GLU A 69 23.86 -19.56 -1.66
CA GLU A 69 23.63 -20.27 -2.92
C GLU A 69 22.44 -21.22 -2.82
N TYR A 70 22.32 -21.98 -1.73
CA TYR A 70 21.15 -22.83 -1.48
C TYR A 70 19.83 -22.05 -1.56
N PHE A 71 19.72 -20.89 -0.91
CA PHE A 71 18.49 -20.13 -0.99
C PHE A 71 18.29 -19.53 -2.39
N LYS A 72 19.33 -19.03 -3.06
CA LYS A 72 19.20 -18.47 -4.41
C LYS A 72 18.68 -19.49 -5.44
N THR A 73 19.04 -20.77 -5.34
CA THR A 73 18.53 -21.81 -6.26
C THR A 73 17.01 -21.97 -6.17
N THR A 74 16.38 -21.60 -5.05
CA THR A 74 14.92 -21.58 -4.88
C THR A 74 14.22 -20.49 -5.72
N GLY A 75 14.98 -19.66 -6.43
CA GLY A 75 14.48 -18.65 -7.35
C GLY A 75 13.82 -17.45 -6.67
N LYS A 76 12.81 -16.86 -7.34
CA LYS A 76 12.10 -15.68 -6.83
C LYS A 76 11.57 -15.95 -5.42
N GLY A 77 11.84 -15.02 -4.51
CA GLY A 77 11.40 -15.11 -3.11
C GLY A 77 12.41 -15.78 -2.16
N TRP A 78 13.63 -16.10 -2.60
CA TRP A 78 14.66 -16.69 -1.72
C TRP A 78 14.94 -15.88 -0.45
N GLN A 79 14.92 -14.54 -0.51
CA GLN A 79 15.06 -13.66 0.66
C GLN A 79 13.91 -13.82 1.66
N THR A 80 12.70 -14.10 1.20
CA THR A 80 11.57 -14.41 2.08
C THR A 80 11.78 -15.78 2.71
N ARG A 81 12.25 -16.77 1.96
CA ARG A 81 12.48 -18.14 2.48
C ARG A 81 13.56 -18.17 3.57
N ILE A 82 14.67 -17.46 3.39
CA ILE A 82 15.70 -17.37 4.43
C ILE A 82 15.17 -16.68 5.69
N ASN A 83 14.36 -15.63 5.54
CA ASN A 83 13.71 -14.97 6.67
C ASN A 83 12.76 -15.91 7.44
N GLU A 84 11.98 -16.74 6.74
CA GLU A 84 11.11 -17.73 7.39
C GLU A 84 11.91 -18.84 8.08
N ALA A 85 13.05 -19.27 7.53
CA ALA A 85 13.93 -20.23 8.18
C ALA A 85 14.48 -19.67 9.52
N LEU A 86 14.92 -18.41 9.52
CA LEU A 86 15.38 -17.74 10.75
C LEU A 86 14.27 -17.61 11.80
N LYS A 87 13.03 -17.29 11.38
CA LYS A 87 11.88 -17.23 12.29
C LYS A 87 11.59 -18.59 12.94
N ARG A 88 11.62 -19.67 12.16
CA ARG A 88 11.40 -21.04 12.68
C ARG A 88 12.44 -21.39 13.73
N LEU A 89 13.73 -21.17 13.43
CA LEU A 89 14.82 -21.39 14.39
C LEU A 89 14.62 -20.63 15.71
N ILE A 90 14.18 -19.37 15.64
CA ILE A 90 13.88 -18.56 16.84
C ILE A 90 12.68 -19.15 17.61
N SER A 91 11.64 -19.56 16.90
CA SER A 91 10.44 -20.17 17.51
C SER A 91 10.78 -21.48 18.22
N ASP A 92 11.54 -22.36 17.56
CA ASP A 92 11.93 -23.66 18.09
C ASP A 92 12.79 -23.51 19.36
N ARG A 93 13.73 -22.55 19.36
CA ARG A 93 14.56 -22.21 20.53
C ARG A 93 13.79 -21.59 21.69
N LYS A 94 12.66 -20.94 21.43
CA LYS A 94 11.81 -20.36 22.49
C LYS A 94 10.86 -21.38 23.10
N ALA A 95 10.62 -22.49 22.41
CA ALA A 95 9.76 -23.58 22.86
C ALA A 95 10.54 -24.67 23.64
N SER A 96 11.88 -24.60 23.66
CA SER A 96 12.78 -25.41 24.48
C SER A 96 13.19 -24.66 25.74
#